data_AF-A0A847B4F5-F1
#
_entry.id   AF-A0A847B4F5-F1
#
_cell.length_a   1.000
_cell.length_b   1.000
_cell.length_c   1.000
_cell.angle_alpha   90.00
_cell.angle_beta   90.00
_cell.angle_gamma   90.00
#
_symmetry.space_group_name_H-M   'P 1'
#
loop_
_entity.id
_entity.type
_entity.pdbx_description
1 polymer ?
#
loop_
_entity_poly.entity_id
_entity_poly.type
_entity_poly.pdbx_seq_one_letter_code
_entity_poly.pdbx_strand_id
1 'polypeptide(L)'
;MANELDEMTGPVNEKGRDINVIQKQLKIKVGVGSTIFEIVLWVLLIIPGLVFLFMKVKARNYLQRLQQKIQHNASQIDNYLEQRVVILENMAALVNKAVKLDETTFLAIAQARAGGSMNEKAEALESAASRINVSLEAYPDLKAHQEIAMAMQQNGYLQKEITAAREVYNDTVLEWNGLMFRWPTYMIVAAKNGYTTRIPFSISVETKQRAREVFF
;
A
#
# COMPACT_ATOMS: atom_id res chain seq x y z
N MET A 1 35.07 9.15 -26.98
CA MET A 1 33.66 9.34 -26.59
C MET A 1 33.67 10.29 -25.42
N ALA A 2 33.16 11.52 -25.60
CA ALA A 2 33.10 12.50 -24.53
C ALA A 2 32.07 12.03 -23.50
N ASN A 3 32.43 12.07 -22.22
CA ASN A 3 31.50 11.81 -21.14
C ASN A 3 30.48 12.95 -21.12
N GLU A 4 29.23 12.67 -21.50
CA GLU A 4 28.15 13.68 -21.58
C GLU A 4 27.64 14.12 -20.18
N LEU A 5 28.19 13.53 -19.12
CA LEU A 5 27.87 13.83 -17.73
C LEU A 5 29.16 14.25 -17.01
N ASP A 6 29.43 15.56 -17.00
CA ASP A 6 30.47 16.15 -16.14
C ASP A 6 29.88 16.38 -14.74
N GLU A 7 30.20 15.46 -13.82
CA GLU A 7 29.74 15.46 -12.44
C GLU A 7 30.46 16.49 -11.54
N MET A 8 31.52 17.13 -12.04
CA MET A 8 32.37 18.04 -11.25
C MET A 8 32.10 19.53 -11.52
N THR A 9 31.58 19.89 -12.71
CA THR A 9 31.33 21.29 -13.09
C THR A 9 29.89 21.61 -13.50
N GLY A 10 28.99 20.61 -13.52
CA GLY A 10 27.58 20.82 -13.84
C GLY A 10 26.84 21.67 -12.80
N PRO A 11 25.83 22.48 -13.20
CA PRO A 11 25.02 23.23 -12.26
C PRO A 11 24.31 22.26 -11.29
N VAL A 12 24.67 22.35 -10.01
CA VAL A 12 24.05 21.54 -8.95
C VAL A 12 22.64 22.05 -8.74
N ASN A 13 21.65 21.17 -8.82
CA ASN A 13 20.27 21.53 -8.51
C ASN A 13 20.10 21.71 -6.99
N GLU A 14 20.32 22.92 -6.50
CA GLU A 14 20.22 23.29 -5.07
C GLU A 14 18.83 23.07 -4.47
N LYS A 15 17.77 23.00 -5.31
CA LYS A 15 16.37 22.89 -4.84
C LYS A 15 15.79 21.48 -4.92
N GLY A 16 16.58 20.48 -5.32
CA GLY A 16 16.06 19.15 -5.60
C GLY A 16 14.96 19.17 -6.69
N ARG A 17 14.50 18.01 -7.15
CA ARG A 17 13.27 17.93 -7.93
C ARG A 17 12.27 17.13 -7.12
N ASP A 18 11.15 17.75 -6.79
CA ASP A 18 10.00 17.03 -6.27
C ASP A 18 9.45 16.12 -7.37
N ILE A 19 9.76 14.84 -7.27
CA ILE A 19 9.35 13.85 -8.26
C ILE A 19 7.87 13.52 -8.00
N ASN A 20 7.01 13.91 -8.93
CA ASN A 20 5.59 13.64 -8.87
C ASN A 20 5.22 12.43 -9.73
N VAL A 21 4.43 11.52 -9.17
CA VAL A 21 3.85 10.41 -9.93
C VAL A 21 2.67 10.97 -10.73
N ILE A 22 2.72 10.81 -12.05
CA ILE A 22 1.70 11.33 -12.97
C ILE A 22 0.47 10.42 -12.93
N GLN A 23 -0.68 10.95 -12.48
CA GLN A 23 -1.97 10.24 -12.44
C GLN A 23 -2.78 10.42 -13.73
N LYS A 24 -2.18 10.17 -14.89
CA LYS A 24 -2.85 10.33 -16.19
C LYS A 24 -2.82 9.03 -16.98
N GLN A 25 -4.00 8.56 -17.40
CA GLN A 25 -4.09 7.48 -18.38
C GLN A 25 -3.86 8.03 -19.78
N LEU A 26 -2.93 7.42 -20.50
CA LEU A 26 -2.62 7.73 -21.89
C LEU A 26 -3.39 6.73 -22.77
N LYS A 27 -4.19 7.28 -23.71
CA LYS A 27 -4.84 6.48 -24.75
C LYS A 27 -3.83 6.19 -25.85
N ILE A 28 -3.73 4.94 -26.26
CA ILE A 28 -2.80 4.52 -27.31
C ILE A 28 -3.47 4.77 -28.65
N LYS A 29 -2.89 5.65 -29.46
CA LYS A 29 -3.36 5.93 -30.81
C LYS A 29 -2.36 5.34 -31.80
N VAL A 30 -2.86 4.63 -32.79
CA VAL A 30 -2.06 4.26 -33.95
C VAL A 30 -2.26 5.30 -35.05
N GLY A 31 -1.16 5.76 -35.65
CA GLY A 31 -1.19 6.68 -36.79
C GLY A 31 -1.39 5.95 -38.12
N VAL A 32 -1.59 6.71 -39.19
CA VAL A 32 -1.77 6.19 -40.57
C VAL A 32 -0.59 5.28 -41.01
N GLY A 33 0.60 5.45 -40.43
CA GLY A 33 1.73 4.56 -40.67
C GLY A 33 1.49 3.10 -40.28
N SER A 34 0.63 2.79 -39.30
CA SER A 34 0.35 1.40 -38.93
C SER A 34 -0.54 0.68 -39.94
N THR A 35 -1.50 1.38 -40.54
CA THR A 35 -2.37 0.80 -41.57
C THR A 35 -1.60 0.60 -42.86
N ILE A 36 -0.73 1.54 -43.22
CA ILE A 36 0.20 1.38 -44.35
C ILE A 36 1.14 0.18 -44.11
N PHE A 37 1.72 0.05 -42.90
CA PHE A 37 2.56 -1.10 -42.55
C PHE A 37 1.81 -2.44 -42.70
N GLU A 38 0.56 -2.54 -42.21
CA GLU A 38 -0.24 -3.74 -42.38
C GLU A 38 -0.52 -4.03 -43.87
N ILE A 39 -0.89 -3.03 -44.67
CA ILE A 39 -1.17 -3.19 -46.10
C ILE A 39 0.09 -3.63 -46.87
N VAL A 40 1.23 -2.97 -46.64
CA VAL A 40 2.52 -3.32 -47.25
C VAL A 40 2.90 -4.77 -46.95
N LEU A 41 2.70 -5.19 -45.70
CA LEU A 41 3.06 -6.53 -45.24
C LEU A 41 2.17 -7.60 -45.87
N TRP A 42 0.87 -7.33 -46.06
CA TRP A 42 -0.06 -8.23 -46.76
C TRP A 42 0.14 -8.27 -48.29
N VAL A 43 0.53 -7.14 -48.91
CA VAL A 43 0.65 -7.03 -50.37
C VAL A 43 1.99 -7.54 -50.89
N LEU A 44 3.10 -7.27 -50.20
CA LEU A 44 4.44 -7.69 -50.66
C LEU A 44 4.83 -9.09 -50.17
N LEU A 45 4.31 -9.55 -49.03
CA LEU A 45 4.86 -10.70 -48.30
C LEU A 45 3.79 -11.49 -47.52
N ILE A 46 3.07 -12.39 -48.21
CA ILE A 46 2.02 -13.25 -47.64
C ILE A 46 2.49 -14.06 -46.42
N ILE A 47 3.70 -14.65 -46.47
CA ILE A 47 4.23 -15.50 -45.38
C ILE A 47 4.51 -14.68 -44.10
N PRO A 48 5.24 -13.55 -44.15
CA PRO A 48 5.33 -12.60 -43.04
C PRO A 48 3.98 -12.09 -42.51
N GLY A 49 2.98 -11.91 -43.39
CA GLY A 49 1.59 -11.56 -43.04
C GLY A 49 0.97 -12.52 -42.04
N LEU A 50 1.06 -13.81 -42.34
CA LEU A 50 0.52 -14.86 -41.48
C LEU A 50 1.25 -14.90 -40.12
N VAL A 51 2.58 -14.79 -40.11
CA VAL A 51 3.37 -14.73 -38.86
C VAL A 51 2.93 -13.56 -37.98
N PHE A 52 2.72 -12.39 -38.58
CA PHE A 52 2.27 -11.20 -37.86
C PHE A 52 0.87 -11.39 -37.24
N LEU A 53 -0.04 -12.10 -37.91
CA LEU A 53 -1.37 -12.41 -37.37
C LEU A 53 -1.28 -13.31 -36.12
N PHE A 54 -0.45 -14.35 -36.15
CA PHE A 54 -0.19 -15.19 -34.97
C PHE A 54 0.42 -14.38 -33.82
N MET A 55 1.33 -13.45 -34.11
CA MET A 55 1.89 -12.55 -33.10
C MET A 55 0.83 -11.66 -32.45
N LYS A 56 -0.14 -11.13 -33.22
CA LYS A 56 -1.25 -10.33 -32.67
C LYS A 56 -2.14 -11.14 -31.72
N VAL A 57 -2.45 -12.39 -32.07
CA VAL A 57 -3.24 -13.28 -31.19
C VAL A 57 -2.49 -13.55 -29.88
N LYS A 58 -1.19 -13.88 -29.97
CA LYS A 58 -0.34 -14.07 -28.78
C LYS A 58 -0.27 -12.80 -27.92
N ALA A 59 -0.07 -11.64 -28.53
CA ALA A 59 -0.02 -10.36 -27.83
C ALA A 59 -1.34 -10.07 -27.10
N ARG A 60 -2.50 -10.31 -27.73
CA ARG A 60 -3.81 -10.14 -27.09
C ARG A 60 -3.97 -11.04 -25.86
N ASN A 61 -3.65 -12.33 -25.98
CA ASN A 61 -3.75 -13.27 -24.88
C ASN A 61 -2.80 -12.91 -23.73
N TYR A 62 -1.59 -12.44 -24.07
CA TYR A 62 -0.61 -11.97 -23.09
C TYR A 62 -1.13 -10.75 -22.31
N LEU A 63 -1.65 -9.75 -23.02
CA LEU A 63 -2.23 -8.55 -22.40
C LEU A 63 -3.42 -8.91 -21.50
N GLN A 64 -4.31 -9.81 -21.93
CA GLN A 64 -5.41 -10.26 -21.09
C GLN A 64 -4.92 -10.95 -19.81
N ARG A 65 -3.90 -11.81 -19.89
CA ARG A 65 -3.27 -12.42 -18.70
C ARG A 65 -2.64 -11.38 -17.79
N LEU A 66 -1.95 -10.40 -18.36
CA LEU A 66 -1.32 -9.33 -17.59
C LEU A 66 -2.37 -8.47 -16.88
N GLN A 67 -3.52 -8.21 -17.52
CA GLN A 67 -4.64 -7.53 -16.89
C GLN A 67 -5.20 -8.32 -15.70
N GLN A 68 -5.34 -9.64 -15.83
CA GLN A 68 -5.75 -10.50 -14.70
C GLN A 68 -4.70 -10.49 -13.58
N LYS A 69 -3.41 -10.48 -13.91
CA LYS A 69 -2.31 -10.38 -12.94
C LYS A 69 -2.35 -9.05 -12.17
N ILE A 70 -2.59 -7.93 -12.85
CA ILE A 70 -2.78 -6.61 -12.20
C ILE A 70 -3.95 -6.68 -11.21
N GLN A 71 -5.08 -7.27 -11.62
CA GLN A 71 -6.24 -7.42 -10.75
C GLN A 71 -5.95 -8.31 -9.53
N HIS A 72 -5.23 -9.41 -9.75
CA HIS A 72 -4.80 -10.30 -8.67
C HIS A 72 -3.90 -9.57 -7.66
N ASN A 73 -2.88 -8.86 -8.13
CA ASN A 73 -1.97 -8.10 -7.26
C ASN A 73 -2.71 -7.00 -6.50
N ALA A 74 -3.69 -6.34 -7.12
CA ALA A 74 -4.54 -5.36 -6.43
C ALA A 74 -5.35 -6.03 -5.29
N SER A 75 -5.97 -7.18 -5.57
CA SER A 75 -6.70 -7.93 -4.54
C SER A 75 -5.81 -8.41 -3.40
N GLN A 76 -4.55 -8.77 -3.66
CA GLN A 76 -3.61 -9.12 -2.60
C GLN A 76 -3.33 -7.93 -1.67
N ILE A 77 -3.17 -6.72 -2.22
CA ILE A 77 -3.00 -5.50 -1.41
C ILE A 77 -4.24 -5.27 -0.54
N ASP A 78 -5.44 -5.42 -1.10
CA ASP A 78 -6.70 -5.24 -0.36
C ASP A 78 -6.82 -6.26 0.78
N ASN A 79 -6.47 -7.52 0.55
CA ASN A 79 -6.48 -8.57 1.59
C ASN A 79 -5.53 -8.23 2.75
N TYR A 80 -4.33 -7.71 2.46
CA TYR A 80 -3.40 -7.29 3.53
C TYR A 80 -3.89 -6.04 4.27
N LEU A 81 -4.55 -5.11 3.58
CA LEU A 81 -5.16 -3.95 4.21
C LEU A 81 -6.32 -4.37 5.14
N GLU A 82 -7.17 -5.30 4.70
CA GLU A 82 -8.25 -5.87 5.52
C GLU A 82 -7.69 -6.52 6.79
N GLN A 83 -6.70 -7.41 6.66
CA GLN A 83 -6.05 -8.05 7.81
C GLN A 83 -5.45 -7.01 8.77
N ARG A 84 -4.84 -5.94 8.23
CA ARG A 84 -4.26 -4.87 9.03
C ARG A 84 -5.33 -4.10 9.80
N VAL A 85 -6.47 -3.82 9.17
CA VAL A 85 -7.61 -3.16 9.84
C VAL A 85 -8.12 -4.02 10.98
N VAL A 86 -8.37 -5.32 10.76
CA VAL A 86 -8.83 -6.24 11.81
C VAL A 86 -7.87 -6.29 13.01
N ILE A 87 -6.55 -6.31 12.76
CA ILE A 87 -5.55 -6.27 13.84
C ILE A 87 -5.58 -4.94 14.60
N LEU A 88 -5.70 -3.82 13.88
CA LEU A 88 -5.80 -2.51 14.51
C LEU A 88 -7.07 -2.33 15.32
N GLU A 89 -8.20 -2.89 14.86
CA GLU A 89 -9.47 -2.90 15.59
C GLU A 89 -9.35 -3.71 16.88
N ASN A 90 -8.76 -4.91 16.81
CA ASN A 90 -8.50 -5.74 17.98
C ASN A 90 -7.55 -5.04 18.97
N MET A 91 -6.50 -4.41 18.46
CA MET A 91 -5.56 -3.63 19.27
C MET A 91 -6.25 -2.42 19.93
N ALA A 92 -7.10 -1.70 19.20
CA ALA A 92 -7.86 -0.58 19.73
C ALA A 92 -8.86 -1.03 20.82
N ALA A 93 -9.53 -2.17 20.64
CA ALA A 93 -10.40 -2.75 21.65
C ALA A 93 -9.63 -3.12 22.93
N LEU A 94 -8.44 -3.70 22.81
CA LEU A 94 -7.57 -4.02 23.94
C LEU A 94 -7.08 -2.76 24.66
N VAL A 95 -6.60 -1.75 23.93
CA VAL A 95 -6.16 -0.46 24.49
C VAL A 95 -7.32 0.24 25.20
N ASN A 96 -8.50 0.29 24.59
CA ASN A 96 -9.69 0.89 25.20
C ASN A 96 -10.10 0.17 26.50
N LYS A 97 -9.94 -1.16 26.56
CA LYS A 97 -10.21 -1.93 27.78
C LYS A 97 -9.19 -1.64 28.87
N ALA A 98 -7.90 -1.53 28.52
CA ALA A 98 -6.84 -1.15 29.44
C ALA A 98 -7.05 0.25 30.01
N VAL A 99 -7.33 1.23 29.15
CA VAL A 99 -7.61 2.62 29.57
C VAL A 99 -8.81 2.70 30.51
N LYS A 100 -9.90 1.95 30.24
CA LYS A 100 -11.05 1.89 31.14
C LYS A 100 -10.73 1.24 32.49
N LEU A 101 -9.89 0.20 32.50
CA LEU A 101 -9.45 -0.44 33.73
C LEU A 101 -8.67 0.56 34.60
N ASP A 102 -7.70 1.26 34.00
CA ASP A 102 -6.93 2.32 34.67
C ASP A 102 -7.84 3.43 35.20
N GLU A 103 -8.80 3.90 34.41
CA GLU A 103 -9.77 4.91 34.86
C GLU A 103 -10.55 4.43 36.10
N THR A 104 -11.04 3.18 36.09
CA THR A 104 -11.80 2.63 37.22
C THR A 104 -10.96 2.44 38.48
N THR A 105 -9.70 2.00 38.35
CA THR A 105 -8.80 1.83 39.49
C THR A 105 -8.40 3.17 40.08
N PHE A 106 -8.08 4.16 39.25
CA PHE A 106 -7.81 5.53 39.71
C PHE A 106 -9.02 6.16 40.40
N LEU A 107 -10.23 6.00 39.87
CA LEU A 107 -11.45 6.47 40.53
C LEU A 107 -11.69 5.79 41.87
N ALA A 108 -11.49 4.47 41.97
CA ALA A 108 -11.63 3.73 43.23
C ALA A 108 -10.61 4.21 44.28
N ILE A 109 -9.36 4.43 43.89
CA ILE A 109 -8.31 4.96 44.77
C ILE A 109 -8.63 6.40 45.21
N ALA A 110 -9.11 7.24 44.28
CA ALA A 110 -9.49 8.62 44.59
C ALA A 110 -10.67 8.68 45.58
N GLN A 111 -11.69 7.83 45.39
CA GLN A 111 -12.82 7.72 46.30
C GLN A 111 -12.41 7.21 47.69
N ALA A 112 -11.55 6.20 47.76
CA ALA A 112 -11.00 5.70 49.01
C ALA A 112 -10.19 6.76 49.78
N ARG A 113 -9.53 7.69 49.07
CA ARG A 113 -8.82 8.83 49.69
C ARG A 113 -9.75 9.95 50.16
N ALA A 114 -10.90 10.14 49.51
CA ALA A 114 -11.79 11.27 49.75
C ALA A 114 -12.79 11.07 50.91
N GLY A 115 -13.12 9.82 51.31
CA GLY A 115 -14.18 9.55 52.30
C GLY A 115 -13.72 9.29 53.74
N GLY A 116 -14.44 9.85 54.71
CA GLY A 116 -14.75 9.21 56.01
C GLY A 116 -13.70 9.18 57.14
N SER A 117 -14.16 8.85 58.36
CA SER A 117 -13.32 8.75 59.57
C SER A 117 -12.27 7.64 59.48
N MET A 118 -11.25 7.65 60.36
CA MET A 118 -10.09 6.72 60.30
C MET A 118 -10.46 5.23 60.17
N ASN A 119 -11.57 4.80 60.78
CA ASN A 119 -12.05 3.40 60.72
C ASN A 119 -12.76 3.06 59.41
N GLU A 120 -13.59 3.96 58.87
CA GLU A 120 -14.25 3.76 57.56
C GLU A 120 -13.22 3.83 56.41
N LYS A 121 -12.18 4.64 56.58
CA LYS A 121 -11.03 4.65 55.67
C LYS A 121 -10.31 3.30 55.66
N ALA A 122 -10.12 2.66 56.80
CA ALA A 122 -9.44 1.36 56.87
C ALA A 122 -10.23 0.26 56.13
N GLU A 123 -11.54 0.15 56.36
CA GLU A 123 -12.40 -0.82 55.66
C GLU A 123 -12.52 -0.54 54.15
N ALA A 124 -12.65 0.74 53.75
CA ALA A 124 -12.71 1.11 52.35
C ALA A 124 -11.36 0.87 51.63
N LEU A 125 -10.23 1.10 52.31
CA LEU A 125 -8.90 0.83 51.79
C LEU A 125 -8.63 -0.67 51.65
N GLU A 126 -9.12 -1.48 52.59
CA GLU A 126 -8.96 -2.95 52.57
C GLU A 126 -9.83 -3.60 51.49
N SER A 127 -11.05 -3.09 51.29
CA SER A 127 -11.91 -3.42 50.15
C SER A 127 -11.27 -3.04 48.81
N ALA A 128 -10.71 -1.83 48.70
CA ALA A 128 -10.01 -1.38 47.50
C ALA A 128 -8.73 -2.18 47.26
N ALA A 129 -7.96 -2.48 48.31
CA ALA A 129 -6.74 -3.29 48.26
C ALA A 129 -7.05 -4.75 47.89
N SER A 130 -8.17 -5.31 48.36
CA SER A 130 -8.65 -6.63 47.95
C SER A 130 -9.03 -6.63 46.46
N ARG A 131 -9.75 -5.61 45.96
CA ARG A 131 -10.06 -5.47 44.53
C ARG A 131 -8.80 -5.28 43.68
N ILE A 132 -7.84 -4.50 44.17
CA ILE A 132 -6.54 -4.28 43.52
C ILE A 132 -5.70 -5.57 43.52
N ASN A 133 -5.67 -6.33 44.62
CA ASN A 133 -4.98 -7.63 44.68
C ASN A 133 -5.63 -8.67 43.77
N VAL A 134 -6.96 -8.69 43.64
CA VAL A 134 -7.63 -9.56 42.66
C VAL A 134 -7.34 -9.12 41.21
N SER A 135 -7.20 -7.82 40.96
CA SER A 135 -6.75 -7.25 39.67
C SER A 135 -5.25 -7.43 39.40
N LEU A 136 -4.43 -7.72 40.41
CA LEU A 136 -2.99 -8.01 40.32
C LEU A 136 -2.71 -9.53 40.22
N GLU A 137 -3.52 -10.36 40.88
CA GLU A 137 -3.42 -11.82 40.85
C GLU A 137 -3.98 -12.43 39.57
N ALA A 138 -5.08 -11.87 39.05
CA ALA A 138 -5.30 -11.91 37.61
C ALA A 138 -4.24 -10.97 37.02
N TYR A 139 -3.41 -11.40 36.07
CA TYR A 139 -2.46 -10.54 35.36
C TYR A 139 -3.09 -10.04 34.03
N PRO A 140 -4.16 -9.22 34.00
CA PRO A 140 -4.72 -8.73 32.75
C PRO A 140 -3.81 -7.70 32.09
N ASP A 141 -3.10 -6.87 32.85
CA ASP A 141 -2.25 -5.81 32.29
C ASP A 141 -1.02 -6.37 31.58
N LEU A 142 -0.28 -7.29 32.22
CA LEU A 142 0.89 -7.90 31.58
C LEU A 142 0.50 -8.71 30.32
N LYS A 143 -0.65 -9.40 30.35
CA LYS A 143 -1.17 -10.11 29.18
C LYS A 143 -1.64 -9.12 28.10
N ALA A 144 -2.37 -8.07 28.45
CA ALA A 144 -2.82 -7.06 27.50
C ALA A 144 -1.62 -6.34 26.84
N HIS A 145 -0.58 -6.01 27.61
CA HIS A 145 0.65 -5.43 27.07
C HIS A 145 1.38 -6.38 26.11
N GLN A 146 1.44 -7.68 26.42
CA GLN A 146 2.01 -8.68 25.52
C GLN A 146 1.19 -8.81 24.23
N GLU A 147 -0.14 -8.88 24.32
CA GLU A 147 -1.04 -8.95 23.15
C GLU A 147 -0.95 -7.68 22.28
N ILE A 148 -0.88 -6.49 22.90
CA ILE A 148 -0.68 -5.22 22.20
C ILE A 148 0.69 -5.21 21.51
N ALA A 149 1.76 -5.64 22.19
CA ALA A 149 3.09 -5.71 21.60
C ALA A 149 3.14 -6.69 20.41
N MET A 150 2.50 -7.85 20.52
CA MET A 150 2.36 -8.80 19.42
C MET A 150 1.56 -8.21 18.25
N ALA A 151 0.45 -7.52 18.52
CA ALA A 151 -0.35 -6.84 17.49
C ALA A 151 0.46 -5.74 16.77
N MET A 152 1.27 -4.97 17.50
CA MET A 152 2.17 -3.98 16.91
C MET A 152 3.24 -4.62 16.02
N GLN A 153 3.86 -5.71 16.47
CA GLN A 153 4.83 -6.46 15.68
C GLN A 153 4.18 -7.01 14.39
N GLN A 154 2.99 -7.59 14.50
CA GLN A 154 2.23 -8.11 13.35
C GLN A 154 1.81 -6.97 12.40
N ASN A 155 1.45 -5.79 12.92
CA ASN A 155 1.18 -4.61 12.10
C ASN A 155 2.43 -4.17 11.32
N GLY A 156 3.59 -4.16 11.97
CA GLY A 156 4.87 -3.86 11.34
C GLY A 156 5.23 -4.86 10.23
N TYR A 157 4.97 -6.15 10.46
CA TYR A 157 5.13 -7.19 9.44
C TYR A 157 4.17 -6.98 8.25
N LEU A 158 2.88 -6.78 8.50
CA LEU A 158 1.90 -6.49 7.45
C LEU A 158 2.23 -5.22 6.67
N GLN A 159 2.77 -4.19 7.32
CA GLN A 159 3.21 -2.98 6.63
C GLN A 159 4.33 -3.26 5.61
N LYS A 160 5.27 -4.18 5.93
CA LYS A 160 6.30 -4.61 4.99
C LYS A 160 5.68 -5.42 3.83
N GLU A 161 4.77 -6.35 4.12
CA GLU A 161 4.06 -7.13 3.10
C GLU A 161 3.22 -6.25 2.15
N ILE A 162 2.50 -5.25 2.69
CA ILE A 162 1.76 -4.26 1.88
C ILE A 162 2.72 -3.49 0.97
N THR A 163 3.91 -3.14 1.48
CA THR A 163 4.91 -2.40 0.70
C THR A 163 5.45 -3.27 -0.45
N ALA A 164 5.79 -4.52 -0.17
CA ALA A 164 6.22 -5.49 -1.18
C ALA A 164 5.13 -5.77 -2.22
N ALA A 165 3.87 -5.95 -1.79
CA ALA A 165 2.74 -6.16 -2.69
C ALA A 165 2.50 -4.94 -3.61
N ARG A 166 2.68 -3.72 -3.09
CA ARG A 166 2.62 -2.48 -3.89
C ARG A 166 3.75 -2.40 -4.92
N GLU A 167 4.95 -2.81 -4.57
CA GLU A 167 6.08 -2.89 -5.50
C GLU A 167 5.77 -3.86 -6.65
N VAL A 168 5.32 -5.08 -6.33
CA VAL A 168 4.95 -6.09 -7.33
C VAL A 168 3.79 -5.63 -8.24
N TYR A 169 2.80 -4.91 -7.68
CA TYR A 169 1.76 -4.28 -8.48
C TYR A 169 2.34 -3.22 -9.43
N ASN A 170 3.19 -2.33 -8.91
CA ASN A 170 3.82 -1.27 -9.69
C ASN A 170 4.68 -1.80 -10.81
N ASP A 171 5.44 -2.88 -10.59
CA ASP A 171 6.23 -3.56 -11.61
C ASP A 171 5.34 -4.14 -12.72
N THR A 172 4.21 -4.73 -12.34
CA THR A 172 3.25 -5.28 -13.31
C THR A 172 2.58 -4.16 -14.12
N VAL A 173 2.32 -3.00 -13.50
CA VAL A 173 1.82 -1.79 -14.18
C VAL A 173 2.88 -1.18 -15.09
N LEU A 174 4.14 -1.16 -14.67
CA LEU A 174 5.28 -0.73 -15.48
C LEU A 174 5.38 -1.59 -16.73
N GLU A 175 5.31 -2.92 -16.57
CA GLU A 175 5.32 -3.86 -17.69
C GLU A 175 4.15 -3.62 -18.64
N TRP A 176 2.93 -3.48 -18.11
CA TRP A 176 1.74 -3.16 -18.90
C TRP A 176 1.94 -1.87 -19.71
N ASN A 177 2.35 -0.80 -19.04
CA ASN A 177 2.58 0.50 -19.67
C ASN A 177 3.69 0.44 -20.72
N GLY A 178 4.78 -0.28 -20.47
CA GLY A 178 5.85 -0.48 -21.45
C GLY A 178 5.38 -1.23 -22.70
N LEU A 179 4.56 -2.28 -22.52
CA LEU A 179 4.01 -3.04 -23.65
C LEU A 179 3.02 -2.20 -24.49
N MET A 180 2.26 -1.32 -23.85
CA MET A 180 1.34 -0.41 -24.55
C MET A 180 2.04 0.50 -25.58
N PHE A 181 3.30 0.87 -25.34
CA PHE A 181 4.10 1.69 -26.27
C PHE A 181 5.05 0.87 -27.15
N ARG A 182 5.03 -0.47 -27.06
CA ARG A 182 5.91 -1.34 -27.85
C ARG A 182 5.36 -1.56 -29.26
N TRP A 183 5.95 -0.85 -30.21
CA TRP A 183 5.69 -1.02 -31.65
C TRP A 183 6.34 -2.33 -32.18
N PRO A 184 5.75 -3.01 -33.20
CA PRO A 184 4.44 -2.78 -33.83
C PRO A 184 3.29 -3.53 -33.14
N THR A 185 3.53 -4.77 -32.71
CA THR A 185 2.45 -5.74 -32.42
C THR A 185 1.57 -5.32 -31.25
N TYR A 186 2.16 -4.93 -30.11
CA TYR A 186 1.39 -4.60 -28.90
C TYR A 186 0.67 -3.26 -29.03
N MET A 187 1.33 -2.24 -29.59
CA MET A 187 0.72 -0.92 -29.81
C MET A 187 -0.52 -1.00 -30.72
N ILE A 188 -0.46 -1.80 -31.79
CA ILE A 188 -1.59 -2.00 -32.72
C ILE A 188 -2.75 -2.75 -32.04
N VAL A 189 -2.44 -3.83 -31.31
CA VAL A 189 -3.47 -4.60 -30.58
C VAL A 189 -4.11 -3.73 -29.49
N ALA A 190 -3.32 -2.95 -28.78
CA ALA A 190 -3.79 -2.08 -27.72
C ALA A 190 -4.70 -0.96 -28.24
N ALA A 191 -4.32 -0.30 -29.33
CA ALA A 191 -5.17 0.73 -29.96
C ALA A 191 -6.48 0.14 -30.51
N LYS A 192 -6.44 -1.04 -31.15
CA LYS A 192 -7.64 -1.71 -31.66
C LYS A 192 -8.62 -2.12 -30.55
N ASN A 193 -8.10 -2.55 -29.40
CA ASN A 193 -8.91 -2.95 -28.25
C ASN A 193 -9.23 -1.77 -27.30
N GLY A 194 -8.79 -0.54 -27.61
CA GLY A 194 -9.04 0.63 -26.78
C GLY A 194 -8.36 0.59 -25.41
N TYR A 195 -7.25 -0.15 -25.27
CA TYR A 195 -6.52 -0.22 -24.00
C TYR A 195 -5.86 1.11 -23.65
N THR A 196 -5.75 1.37 -22.35
CA THR A 196 -5.12 2.57 -21.79
C THR A 196 -4.00 2.18 -20.83
N THR A 197 -3.07 3.10 -20.61
CA THR A 197 -2.07 2.92 -19.55
C THR A 197 -2.74 2.90 -18.18
N ARG A 198 -2.11 2.20 -17.23
CA ARG A 198 -2.54 2.09 -15.85
C ARG A 198 -1.70 3.02 -14.98
N ILE A 199 -2.32 3.52 -13.91
CA ILE A 199 -1.65 4.40 -12.95
C ILE A 199 -1.05 3.51 -11.85
N PRO A 200 0.26 3.62 -11.57
CA PRO A 200 0.87 2.87 -10.47
C PRO A 200 0.40 3.39 -9.11
N PHE A 201 0.51 2.56 -8.08
CA PHE A 201 0.32 3.02 -6.70
C PHE A 201 1.31 4.13 -6.38
N SER A 202 0.77 5.23 -5.87
CA SER A 202 1.53 6.37 -5.39
C SER A 202 0.98 6.82 -4.04
N ILE A 203 1.85 7.45 -3.25
CA ILE A 203 1.47 8.04 -1.98
C ILE A 203 0.53 9.22 -2.25
N SER A 204 -0.54 9.36 -1.45
CA SER A 204 -1.45 10.49 -1.54
C SER A 204 -0.70 11.82 -1.34
N VAL A 205 -1.22 12.89 -1.94
CA VAL A 205 -0.64 14.23 -1.80
C VAL A 205 -0.60 14.65 -0.33
N GLU A 206 -1.64 14.30 0.43
CA GLU A 206 -1.77 14.60 1.86
C GLU A 206 -0.69 13.89 2.70
N THR A 207 -0.42 12.61 2.44
CA THR A 207 0.64 11.89 3.17
C THR A 207 2.03 12.43 2.82
N LYS A 208 2.24 12.88 1.58
CA LYS A 208 3.48 13.58 1.20
C LYS A 208 3.64 14.92 1.92
N GLN A 209 2.55 15.67 2.12
CA GLN A 209 2.56 16.93 2.85
C GLN A 209 2.87 16.69 4.33
N ARG A 210 2.20 15.74 4.99
CA ARG A 210 2.50 15.37 6.38
C ARG A 210 3.95 14.92 6.58
N ALA A 211 4.51 14.15 5.64
CA ALA A 211 5.92 13.79 5.71
C ALA A 211 6.83 15.03 5.65
N ARG A 212 6.49 16.03 4.83
CA ARG A 212 7.27 17.28 4.78
C ARG A 212 7.22 18.03 6.10
N GLU A 213 6.04 18.19 6.69
CA GLU A 213 5.84 18.88 7.98
C GLU A 213 6.60 18.22 9.14
N VAL A 214 6.84 16.90 9.07
CA VAL A 214 7.55 16.15 10.12
C VAL A 214 9.07 16.19 9.93
N PHE A 215 9.56 16.26 8.69
CA PHE A 215 10.99 16.13 8.36
C PHE A 215 11.69 17.46 8.01
N PHE A 216 10.95 18.51 7.66
CA PHE A 216 11.46 19.83 7.29
C PHE A 216 10.81 20.93 8.12
#